data_AF-A0A5J6LJJ9-F1
#
_entry.id   AF-A0A5J6LJJ9-F1
#
_cell.length_a   1.000
_cell.length_b   1.000
_cell.length_c   1.000
_cell.angle_alpha   90.00
_cell.angle_beta   90.00
_cell.angle_gamma   90.00
#
_symmetry.space_group_name_H-M   'P 1'
#
loop_
_entity.id
_entity.type
_entity.pdbx_description
1 polymer ?
#
loop_
_entity_poly.entity_id
_entity_poly.type
_entity_poly.pdbx_seq_one_letter_code
_entity_poly.pdbx_strand_id
1 'polypeptide(L)'
;MSDWDYLHDMRAEGYGEEAISEAAATGVAPWHYSHINENELRQDIDLLKMSLKNRDITRKEFAAQMKECRKRKKELKTYINGGV
;
A
#
# COMPACT_ATOMS: atom_id res chain seq x y z
N MET A 1 -7.83 -12.88 -20.65
CA MET A 1 -7.53 -13.06 -19.22
C MET A 1 -8.84 -12.79 -18.51
N SER A 2 -9.38 -13.79 -17.79
CA SER A 2 -10.68 -13.66 -17.15
C SER A 2 -10.54 -12.81 -15.89
N ASP A 3 -11.55 -11.99 -15.59
CA ASP A 3 -11.61 -11.06 -14.45
C ASP A 3 -11.51 -11.71 -13.05
N TRP A 4 -11.16 -13.00 -12.97
CA TRP A 4 -11.03 -13.78 -11.74
C TRP A 4 -9.78 -14.67 -11.70
N ASP A 5 -8.91 -14.61 -12.72
CA ASP A 5 -7.63 -15.36 -12.74
C ASP A 5 -6.78 -15.04 -11.51
N TYR A 6 -6.83 -13.78 -11.08
CA TYR A 6 -6.12 -13.31 -9.90
C TYR A 6 -6.58 -13.99 -8.60
N LEU A 7 -7.81 -14.51 -8.50
CA LEU A 7 -8.26 -15.23 -7.30
C LEU A 7 -7.54 -16.59 -7.17
N HIS A 8 -7.23 -17.22 -8.30
CA HIS A 8 -6.43 -18.45 -8.33
C HIS A 8 -4.97 -18.17 -7.99
N ASP A 9 -4.40 -17.08 -8.51
CA ASP A 9 -3.06 -16.61 -8.14
C ASP A 9 -2.99 -16.27 -6.64
N MET A 10 -4.02 -15.61 -6.08
CA MET A 10 -4.10 -15.36 -4.63
C MET A 10 -4.12 -16.65 -3.81
N ARG A 11 -4.90 -17.66 -4.23
CA ARG A 11 -4.94 -18.96 -3.56
C ARG A 11 -3.59 -19.69 -3.69
N ALA A 12 -2.89 -19.53 -4.82
CA ALA A 12 -1.58 -20.12 -5.07
C ALA A 12 -0.45 -19.45 -4.28
N GLU A 13 -0.53 -18.12 -4.07
CA GLU A 13 0.41 -17.35 -3.26
C GLU A 13 0.17 -17.49 -1.75
N GLY A 14 -0.91 -18.16 -1.34
CA GLY A 14 -1.21 -18.45 0.07
C GLY A 14 -1.93 -17.32 0.80
N TYR A 15 -2.65 -16.45 0.08
CA TYR A 15 -3.52 -15.45 0.68
C TYR A 15 -4.65 -16.11 1.48
N GLY A 16 -5.01 -15.52 2.62
CA GLY A 16 -6.11 -15.99 3.45
C GLY A 16 -7.46 -15.93 2.72
N GLU A 17 -8.39 -16.80 3.10
CA GLU A 17 -9.72 -16.88 2.45
C GLU A 17 -10.52 -15.58 2.57
N GLU A 18 -10.32 -14.80 3.64
CA GLU A 18 -10.94 -13.48 3.82
C GLU A 18 -10.48 -12.50 2.73
N ALA A 19 -9.18 -12.45 2.46
CA ALA A 19 -8.61 -11.60 1.41
C ALA A 19 -9.08 -12.02 0.01
N ILE A 20 -9.21 -13.33 -0.25
CA ILE A 20 -9.75 -13.86 -1.51
C ILE A 20 -11.23 -13.48 -1.66
N SER A 21 -12.01 -13.55 -0.58
CA SER A 21 -13.43 -13.17 -0.58
C SER A 21 -13.63 -11.67 -0.78
N GLU A 22 -12.81 -10.82 -0.17
CA GLU A 22 -12.87 -9.37 -0.37
C GLU A 22 -12.51 -8.98 -1.80
N ALA A 23 -11.47 -9.61 -2.36
CA ALA A 23 -11.09 -9.38 -3.74
C ALA A 23 -12.19 -9.88 -4.70
N ALA A 24 -12.80 -11.05 -4.41
CA ALA A 24 -13.96 -11.57 -5.13
C ALA A 24 -15.18 -10.63 -5.08
N ALA A 25 -15.41 -9.95 -3.95
CA ALA A 25 -16.51 -9.00 -3.79
C ALA A 25 -16.24 -7.66 -4.50
N THR A 26 -14.98 -7.21 -4.51
CA THR A 26 -14.59 -5.89 -5.03
C THR A 26 -14.18 -5.94 -6.51
N GLY A 27 -13.89 -7.13 -7.04
CA GLY A 27 -13.42 -7.33 -8.42
C GLY A 27 -11.97 -6.86 -8.64
N VAL A 28 -11.21 -6.61 -7.56
CA VAL A 28 -9.86 -6.04 -7.62
C VAL A 28 -8.92 -6.85 -6.72
N ALA A 29 -7.82 -7.32 -7.29
CA ALA A 29 -6.80 -8.08 -6.55
C ALA A 29 -6.11 -7.22 -5.47
N PRO A 30 -5.69 -7.79 -4.32
CA PRO A 30 -5.00 -7.06 -3.25
C PRO A 30 -3.71 -6.36 -3.69
N TRP A 31 -2.98 -6.93 -4.67
CA TRP A 31 -1.77 -6.30 -5.19
C TRP A 31 -2.08 -5.05 -6.04
N HIS A 32 -3.27 -4.90 -6.61
CA HIS A 32 -3.68 -3.63 -7.22
C HIS A 32 -3.72 -2.51 -6.16
N TYR A 33 -4.14 -2.80 -4.93
CA TYR A 33 -4.03 -1.85 -3.82
C TYR A 33 -2.58 -1.58 -3.39
N SER A 34 -1.67 -2.55 -3.54
CA SER A 34 -0.23 -2.32 -3.30
C SER A 34 0.35 -1.29 -4.27
N HIS A 35 -0.04 -1.34 -5.54
CA HIS A 35 0.41 -0.38 -6.55
C HIS A 35 -0.20 1.02 -6.34
N ILE A 36 -1.47 1.11 -5.95
CA ILE A 36 -2.13 2.38 -5.63
C ILE A 36 -1.44 3.04 -4.42
N ASN A 37 -1.21 2.28 -3.35
CA ASN A 37 -0.58 2.80 -2.13
C ASN A 37 0.90 3.16 -2.30
N GLU A 38 1.67 2.43 -3.11
CA GLU A 38 3.06 2.83 -3.38
C GLU A 38 3.13 4.12 -4.20
N ASN A 39 2.19 4.32 -5.12
CA ASN A 39 2.08 5.56 -5.87
C ASN A 39 1.67 6.74 -4.96
N GLU A 40 0.71 6.54 -4.06
CA GLU A 40 0.33 7.55 -3.06
C GLU A 40 1.48 7.88 -2.10
N LEU A 41 2.20 6.87 -1.59
CA LEU A 41 3.37 7.09 -0.74
C LEU A 41 4.46 7.88 -1.49
N ARG A 42 4.60 7.66 -2.80
CA ARG A 42 5.56 8.37 -3.65
C ARG A 42 5.11 9.82 -3.87
N GLN A 43 3.81 10.06 -4.07
CA GLN A 43 3.23 11.39 -4.16
C GLN A 43 3.41 12.16 -2.85
N ASP A 44 3.15 11.54 -1.69
CA ASP A 44 3.38 12.14 -0.38
C ASP A 44 4.86 12.53 -0.19
N ILE A 45 5.79 11.65 -0.60
CA ILE A 45 7.23 11.95 -0.55
C ILE A 45 7.58 13.13 -1.46
N ASP A 46 7.02 13.21 -2.66
CA ASP A 46 7.28 14.32 -3.59
C ASP A 46 6.68 15.64 -3.07
N LEU A 47 5.47 15.62 -2.51
CA LEU A 47 4.87 16.78 -1.85
C LEU A 47 5.73 17.26 -0.67
N LEU A 48 6.18 16.34 0.18
CA LEU A 48 7.08 16.66 1.30
C LEU A 48 8.42 17.23 0.81
N LYS A 49 8.96 16.75 -0.32
CA LYS A 49 10.16 17.34 -0.91
C LYS A 49 9.91 18.75 -1.44
N MET A 50 8.76 19.00 -2.07
CA MET A 50 8.38 20.32 -2.56
C MET A 50 8.20 21.31 -1.39
N SER A 51 7.49 20.91 -0.33
CA SER A 51 7.32 21.74 0.87
C SER A 51 8.64 21.98 1.61
N LEU A 52 9.57 21.02 1.62
CA LEU A 52 10.93 21.23 2.12
C LEU A 52 11.70 22.26 1.28
N LYS A 53 11.52 22.23 -0.04
CA LYS A 53 12.15 23.16 -0.99
C LYS A 53 11.61 24.59 -0.86
N ASN A 54 10.32 24.72 -0.56
CA ASN A 54 9.65 25.99 -0.29
C ASN A 54 9.89 26.54 1.13
N ARG A 55 10.60 25.80 2.00
CA ARG A 55 10.84 26.10 3.43
C ARG A 55 9.57 26.14 4.30
N ASP A 56 8.47 25.54 3.85
CA ASP A 56 7.23 25.43 4.63
C ASP A 56 7.34 24.40 5.77
N ILE A 57 8.29 23.47 5.68
CA ILE A 57 8.54 22.44 6.69
C ILE A 57 10.02 22.30 7.02
N THR A 58 10.29 22.02 8.28
CA THR A 58 11.65 21.82 8.77
C THR A 58 12.14 20.40 8.47
N ARG A 59 13.46 20.20 8.31
CA ARG A 59 14.06 18.85 8.14
C ARG A 59 13.64 17.84 9.21
N LYS A 60 13.35 18.32 10.43
CA LYS A 60 12.88 17.51 11.56
C LYS A 60 11.46 16.97 11.33
N GLU A 61 10.57 17.79 10.77
CA GLU A 61 9.20 17.41 10.43
C GLU A 61 9.17 16.46 9.23
N PHE A 62 9.99 16.72 8.21
CA PHE A 62 10.19 15.80 7.08
C PHE A 62 10.62 14.41 7.55
N ALA A 63 11.59 14.33 8.48
CA ALA A 63 12.04 13.06 9.02
C ALA A 63 10.98 12.33 9.86
N ALA A 64 10.10 13.06 10.56
CA ALA A 64 8.98 12.48 11.30
C ALA A 64 7.92 11.90 10.35
N GLN A 65 7.53 12.65 9.32
CA GLN A 65 6.59 12.17 8.30
C GLN A 65 7.13 10.98 7.51
N MET A 66 8.42 10.98 7.18
CA MET A 66 9.06 9.83 6.55
C MET A 66 9.08 8.58 7.44
N LYS A 67 9.17 8.73 8.77
CA LYS A 67 9.04 7.60 9.71
C LYS A 67 7.60 7.06 9.72
N GLU A 68 6.62 7.94 9.65
CA GLU A 68 5.21 7.56 9.60
C GLU A 68 4.87 6.81 8.30
N CYS A 69 5.33 7.31 7.15
CA CYS A 69 5.23 6.63 5.86
C CYS A 69 5.85 5.22 5.89
N ARG A 70 7.01 5.05 6.56
CA ARG A 70 7.65 3.74 6.73
C ARG A 70 6.85 2.80 7.63
N LYS A 71 6.19 3.33 8.66
CA LYS A 71 5.34 2.54 9.56
C LYS A 71 4.10 2.06 8.83
N ARG A 72 3.44 2.95 8.09
CA ARG A 72 2.28 2.65 7.24
C ARG A 72 2.59 1.59 6.18
N LYS A 73 3.76 1.68 5.52
CA LYS A 73 4.24 0.64 4.58
C LYS A 73 4.45 -0.72 5.24
N LYS A 74 4.90 -0.75 6.51
CA LYS A 74 5.03 -2.02 7.27
C LYS A 74 3.67 -2.60 7.61
N GLU A 75 2.75 -1.79 8.14
CA GLU A 75 1.38 -2.21 8.52
C GLU A 75 0.61 -2.77 7.32
N LEU A 76 0.73 -2.13 6.15
CA LEU A 76 0.16 -2.61 4.89
C LEU A 76 0.75 -3.96 4.45
N LYS A 77 2.08 -4.12 4.56
CA LYS A 77 2.72 -5.41 4.26
C LYS A 77 2.25 -6.51 5.22
N THR A 78 1.92 -6.17 6.46
CA THR A 78 1.36 -7.12 7.43
C THR A 78 -0.10 -7.46 7.11
N TYR A 79 -0.94 -6.50 6.73
CA TYR A 79 -2.33 -6.73 6.34
C TYR A 79 -2.46 -7.68 5.13
N ILE A 80 -1.54 -7.53 4.17
CA ILE A 80 -1.50 -8.37 2.95
C ILE A 80 -0.99 -9.78 3.25
N ASN A 81 -0.09 -9.95 4.21
CA ASN A 81 0.53 -11.26 4.56
C ASN A 81 -0.06 -11.92 5.81
N GLY A 82 -1.02 -11.28 6.48
CA GLY A 82 -1.39 -11.59 7.86
C GLY A 82 -2.88 -11.54 8.12
N GLY A 83 -3.69 -11.95 7.14
CA GLY A 83 -5.04 -12.44 7.43
C GLY A 83 -4.93 -13.76 8.19
N VAL A 84 -4.91 -13.65 9.52
CA VAL A 84 -5.29 -14.74 10.46
C VAL A 84 -6.80 -14.77 10.57
#